data_AF-A0A7Y7DEX0-F1
#
_entry.id   AF-A0A7Y7DEX0-F1
#
_cell.length_a   1.000
_cell.length_b   1.000
_cell.length_c   1.000
_cell.angle_alpha   90.00
_cell.angle_beta   90.00
_cell.angle_gamma   90.00
#
_symmetry.space_group_name_H-M   'P 1'
#
loop_
_entity.id
_entity.type
_entity.pdbx_description
1 polymer ?
#
loop_
_entity_poly.entity_id
_entity_poly.type
_entity_poly.pdbx_seq_one_letter_code
_entity_poly.pdbx_strand_id
1 'polypeptide(L)'
;MNFSRFSGFFILLGLLWNCSPKDVDPFATVKPDETRFTKVTLVEKLNEPMELEVLDNGDVLFIERAGLLKLYEAATGETTVVGELDVYIEGEDGLLGLAKDPNFNQNHWIYLYYAPNNYSPDVNRLSRFNFVENRLDLSSEKIMLEIPVFRGCCHSGGSIEFDANGL
;
A
#
# COMPACT_ATOMS: atom_id res chain seq x y z
N MET A 1 -9.79 70.90 -24.28
CA MET A 1 -10.54 70.22 -23.21
C MET A 1 -11.95 69.95 -23.72
N ASN A 2 -12.28 68.70 -24.03
CA ASN A 2 -13.65 68.28 -24.34
C ASN A 2 -13.77 66.80 -24.00
N PHE A 3 -14.58 66.49 -23.00
CA PHE A 3 -14.93 65.14 -22.57
C PHE A 3 -16.28 64.78 -23.20
N SER A 4 -16.35 63.68 -23.94
CA SER A 4 -17.63 62.99 -24.15
C SER A 4 -17.42 61.50 -24.37
N ARG A 5 -17.62 60.78 -23.25
CA ARG A 5 -18.21 59.44 -23.10
C ARG A 5 -18.24 58.54 -24.34
N PHE A 6 -17.46 57.45 -24.31
CA PHE A 6 -17.82 56.23 -25.03
C PHE A 6 -18.19 55.12 -24.04
N SER A 7 -19.34 54.54 -24.35
CA SER A 7 -20.08 53.54 -23.59
C SER A 7 -19.24 52.30 -23.33
N GLY A 8 -19.18 51.86 -22.08
CA GLY A 8 -18.64 50.55 -21.72
C GLY A 8 -19.55 49.45 -22.26
N PHE A 9 -18.98 48.57 -23.08
CA PHE A 9 -19.58 47.30 -23.45
C PHE A 9 -18.70 46.23 -22.80
N PHE A 10 -19.13 45.72 -21.65
CA PHE A 10 -18.51 44.55 -21.01
C PHE A 10 -18.80 43.34 -21.90
N ILE A 11 -17.78 42.85 -22.62
CA ILE A 11 -17.83 41.52 -23.24
C ILE A 11 -17.63 40.50 -22.13
N LEU A 12 -18.72 40.07 -21.51
CA LEU A 12 -18.76 38.86 -20.68
C LEU A 12 -19.08 37.68 -21.61
N LEU A 13 -18.09 37.19 -22.35
CA LEU A 13 -18.21 35.97 -23.16
C LEU A 13 -17.01 35.07 -22.89
N GLY A 14 -17.10 34.26 -21.85
CA GLY A 14 -16.02 33.33 -21.52
C GLY A 14 -16.24 32.65 -20.19
N LEU A 15 -17.34 31.91 -20.05
CA LEU A 15 -17.56 30.89 -19.01
C LEU A 15 -18.79 30.04 -19.39
N LEU A 16 -18.75 29.44 -20.58
CA LEU A 16 -19.47 28.19 -20.81
C LEU A 16 -18.48 27.09 -20.44
N TRP A 17 -18.44 26.79 -19.15
CA TRP A 17 -17.88 25.56 -18.63
C TRP A 17 -18.62 24.44 -19.36
N ASN A 18 -17.92 23.80 -20.30
CA ASN A 18 -18.42 22.61 -20.95
C ASN A 18 -18.43 21.51 -19.89
N CYS A 19 -19.54 21.39 -19.16
CA CYS A 19 -19.82 20.22 -18.35
C CYS A 19 -20.19 19.11 -19.33
N SER A 20 -19.19 18.57 -20.04
CA SER A 20 -19.38 17.31 -20.74
C SER A 20 -19.73 16.28 -19.66
N PRO A 21 -20.89 15.61 -19.73
CA PRO A 21 -21.12 14.44 -18.90
C PRO A 21 -19.95 13.49 -19.13
N LYS A 22 -19.24 13.10 -18.06
CA LYS A 22 -18.25 12.04 -18.15
C LYS A 22 -18.98 10.82 -18.72
N ASP A 23 -18.43 10.19 -19.76
CA ASP A 23 -18.97 8.95 -20.29
C ASP A 23 -19.20 8.00 -19.12
N VAL A 24 -20.46 7.67 -18.89
CA VAL A 24 -20.83 6.74 -17.84
C VAL A 24 -20.34 5.39 -18.33
N ASP A 25 -19.30 4.85 -17.70
CA ASP A 25 -18.80 3.52 -18.02
C ASP A 25 -19.98 2.53 -17.93
N PRO A 26 -20.44 1.94 -19.05
CA PRO A 26 -21.58 1.04 -19.04
C PRO A 26 -21.29 -0.22 -18.22
N PHE A 27 -20.01 -0.51 -17.95
CA PHE A 27 -19.57 -1.62 -17.10
C PHE A 27 -19.52 -1.27 -15.60
N ALA A 28 -19.67 0.01 -15.22
CA ALA A 28 -19.72 0.41 -13.81
C ALA A 28 -20.99 -0.07 -13.08
N THR A 29 -22.02 -0.49 -13.82
CA THR A 29 -23.32 -0.91 -13.27
C THR A 29 -23.62 -2.40 -13.43
N VAL A 30 -22.80 -3.12 -14.20
CA VAL A 30 -23.01 -4.54 -14.49
C VAL A 30 -21.81 -5.31 -13.98
N LYS A 31 -22.05 -6.23 -13.02
CA LYS A 31 -20.99 -7.11 -12.54
C LYS A 31 -20.37 -7.88 -13.72
N PRO A 32 -19.03 -7.96 -13.83
CA PRO A 32 -18.38 -8.84 -14.78
C PRO A 32 -18.91 -10.27 -14.71
N ASP A 33 -19.04 -10.93 -15.84
CA ASP A 33 -19.30 -12.37 -15.88
C ASP A 33 -18.11 -13.13 -15.27
N GLU A 34 -18.41 -14.11 -14.40
CA GLU A 34 -17.41 -14.87 -13.65
C GLU A 34 -16.51 -15.71 -14.57
N THR A 35 -17.00 -16.12 -15.74
CA THR A 35 -16.22 -16.91 -16.71
C THR A 35 -15.19 -16.07 -17.47
N ARG A 36 -15.10 -14.76 -17.22
CA ARG A 36 -14.07 -13.90 -17.81
C ARG A 36 -12.74 -13.92 -17.06
N PHE A 37 -12.66 -14.64 -15.95
CA PHE A 37 -11.46 -14.74 -15.13
C PHE A 37 -11.04 -16.20 -14.96
N THR A 38 -9.72 -16.42 -14.95
CA THR A 38 -9.12 -17.72 -14.62
C THR A 38 -8.36 -17.59 -13.31
N LYS A 39 -8.69 -18.43 -12.33
CA LYS A 39 -7.91 -18.53 -11.09
C LYS A 39 -6.65 -19.35 -11.36
N VAL A 40 -5.49 -18.75 -11.13
CA VAL A 40 -4.20 -19.43 -11.13
C VAL A 40 -3.63 -19.35 -9.72
N THR A 41 -3.31 -20.50 -9.13
CA THR A 41 -2.64 -20.55 -7.82
C THR A 41 -1.15 -20.32 -8.03
N LEU A 42 -0.62 -19.24 -7.45
CA LEU A 42 0.83 -18.95 -7.47
C LEU A 42 1.56 -19.66 -6.33
N VAL A 43 1.00 -19.57 -5.12
CA VAL A 43 1.54 -20.18 -3.89
C VAL A 43 0.40 -20.77 -3.08
N GLU A 44 0.65 -21.89 -2.39
CA GLU A 44 -0.30 -22.57 -1.51
C GLU A 44 0.34 -22.88 -0.15
N LYS A 45 -0.48 -23.32 0.82
CA LYS A 45 -0.03 -23.73 2.17
C LYS A 45 0.71 -22.63 2.94
N LEU A 46 0.25 -21.40 2.77
CA LEU A 46 0.73 -20.23 3.51
C LEU A 46 0.24 -20.27 4.95
N ASN A 47 1.01 -19.64 5.84
CA ASN A 47 0.66 -19.47 7.25
C ASN A 47 0.12 -18.07 7.48
N GLU A 48 -1.21 -17.91 7.45
CA GLU A 48 -1.89 -16.64 7.69
C GLU A 48 -1.31 -15.44 6.89
N PRO A 49 -1.40 -15.48 5.54
CA PRO A 49 -0.96 -14.36 4.70
C PRO A 49 -1.83 -13.12 4.93
N MET A 50 -1.21 -11.95 5.05
CA MET A 50 -1.90 -10.70 5.43
C MET A 50 -2.00 -9.69 4.30
N GLU A 51 -0.87 -9.19 3.81
CA GLU A 51 -0.79 -8.17 2.76
C GLU A 51 0.27 -8.53 1.72
N LEU A 52 0.09 -8.03 0.49
CA LEU A 52 1.01 -8.23 -0.63
C LEU A 52 1.25 -6.91 -1.37
N GLU A 53 2.41 -6.82 -2.01
CA GLU A 53 2.85 -5.69 -2.80
C GLU A 53 3.46 -6.21 -4.11
N VAL A 54 3.02 -5.65 -5.25
CA VAL A 54 3.52 -6.05 -6.57
C VAL A 54 4.64 -5.10 -6.98
N LEU A 55 5.84 -5.64 -7.17
CA LEU A 55 7.00 -4.89 -7.61
C LEU A 55 6.90 -4.56 -9.11
N ASP A 56 7.64 -3.55 -9.55
CA ASP A 56 7.58 -3.04 -10.92
C ASP A 56 8.03 -4.08 -11.97
N ASN A 57 8.81 -5.08 -11.57
CA ASN A 57 9.22 -6.21 -12.41
C ASN A 57 8.19 -7.37 -12.43
N GLY A 58 7.09 -7.25 -11.68
CA GLY A 58 6.03 -8.25 -11.57
C GLY A 58 6.23 -9.27 -10.44
N ASP A 59 7.36 -9.23 -9.74
CA ASP A 59 7.54 -10.02 -8.53
C ASP A 59 6.58 -9.56 -7.42
N VAL A 60 6.30 -10.44 -6.47
CA VAL A 60 5.34 -10.15 -5.41
C VAL A 60 6.00 -10.32 -4.06
N LEU A 61 6.08 -9.25 -3.29
CA LEU A 61 6.33 -9.33 -1.85
C LEU A 61 5.02 -9.62 -1.15
N PHE A 62 5.06 -10.48 -0.14
CA PHE A 62 3.90 -10.69 0.73
C PHE A 62 4.34 -11.11 2.13
N ILE A 63 3.48 -10.85 3.10
CA ILE A 63 3.76 -11.08 4.51
C ILE A 63 2.85 -12.13 5.11
N GLU A 64 3.37 -12.85 6.09
CA GLU A 64 2.62 -13.75 6.96
C GLU A 64 2.55 -13.15 8.36
N ARG A 65 1.41 -13.29 9.05
CA ARG A 65 1.16 -12.65 10.35
C ARG A 65 2.22 -12.96 11.39
N ALA A 66 2.80 -14.16 11.32
CA ALA A 66 3.87 -14.61 12.20
C ALA A 66 5.26 -13.95 11.96
N GLY A 67 5.35 -12.93 11.09
CA GLY A 67 6.54 -12.10 10.94
C GLY A 67 7.38 -12.36 9.68
N LEU A 68 6.99 -13.31 8.83
CA LEU A 68 7.75 -13.62 7.62
C LEU A 68 7.41 -12.64 6.49
N LEU A 69 8.46 -12.11 5.85
CA LEU A 69 8.39 -11.46 4.54
C LEU A 69 8.88 -12.45 3.48
N LYS A 70 8.06 -12.68 2.46
CA LYS A 70 8.34 -13.60 1.36
C LYS A 70 8.35 -12.87 0.02
N LEU A 71 9.19 -13.36 -0.90
CA LEU A 71 9.26 -12.90 -2.28
C LEU A 71 8.85 -14.05 -3.20
N TYR A 72 7.86 -13.82 -4.04
CA TYR A 72 7.52 -14.66 -5.18
C TYR A 72 8.13 -14.06 -6.45
N GLU A 73 8.97 -14.83 -7.14
CA GLU A 73 9.63 -14.41 -8.38
C GLU A 73 8.79 -14.85 -9.59
N ALA A 74 8.27 -13.88 -10.35
CA ALA A 74 7.31 -14.16 -11.43
C ALA A 74 7.95 -14.95 -12.59
N ALA A 75 9.26 -14.78 -12.80
CA ALA A 75 9.99 -15.46 -13.87
C ALA A 75 10.16 -16.96 -13.62
N THR A 76 10.29 -17.38 -12.35
CA THR A 76 10.61 -18.76 -11.96
C THR A 76 9.43 -19.48 -11.31
N GLY A 77 8.50 -18.73 -10.72
CA GLY A 77 7.46 -19.27 -9.85
C GLY A 77 7.97 -19.68 -8.47
N GLU A 78 9.21 -19.32 -8.11
CA GLU A 78 9.80 -19.64 -6.82
C GLU A 78 9.31 -18.68 -5.73
N THR A 79 9.19 -19.16 -4.51
CA THR A 79 8.90 -18.35 -3.32
C THR A 79 9.98 -18.55 -2.28
N THR A 80 10.59 -17.47 -1.82
CA THR A 80 11.64 -17.51 -0.79
C THR A 80 11.29 -16.62 0.40
N VAL A 81 11.78 -17.00 1.59
CA VAL A 81 11.74 -16.12 2.77
C VAL A 81 12.89 -15.12 2.66
N VAL A 82 12.54 -13.85 2.62
CA VAL A 82 13.48 -12.73 2.37
C VAL A 82 13.64 -11.80 3.58
N GLY A 83 12.83 -11.98 4.62
CA GLY A 83 12.96 -11.31 5.91
C GLY A 83 12.09 -11.96 6.98
N GLU A 84 12.41 -11.69 8.23
CA GLU A 84 11.66 -12.15 9.41
C GLU A 84 11.75 -11.09 10.51
N LEU A 85 10.60 -10.72 11.07
CA LEU A 85 10.47 -9.82 12.21
C LEU A 85 10.06 -10.61 13.45
N ASP A 86 10.67 -10.30 14.60
CA ASP A 86 10.20 -10.81 15.90
C ASP A 86 8.94 -10.04 16.31
N VAL A 87 7.79 -10.69 16.16
CA VAL A 87 6.48 -10.09 16.35
C VAL A 87 5.69 -10.74 17.48
N TYR A 88 4.86 -9.95 18.14
CA TYR A 88 3.83 -10.42 19.05
C TYR A 88 2.65 -10.97 18.22
N ILE A 89 2.25 -12.23 18.45
CA ILE A 89 1.31 -12.96 17.58
C ILE A 89 -0.01 -13.38 18.25
N GLU A 90 -0.32 -12.85 19.43
CA GLU A 90 -1.60 -13.16 20.08
C GLU A 90 -2.75 -12.38 19.46
N GLY A 91 -3.93 -12.99 19.40
CA GLY A 91 -5.12 -12.37 18.80
C GLY A 91 -4.93 -12.06 17.32
N GLU A 92 -5.18 -10.82 16.93
CA GLU A 92 -5.09 -10.33 15.54
C GLU A 92 -3.75 -9.68 15.23
N ASP A 93 -2.86 -9.55 16.22
CA ASP A 93 -1.59 -8.85 16.06
C ASP A 93 -0.52 -9.74 15.41
N GLY A 94 0.52 -9.07 14.88
CA GLY A 94 1.61 -9.70 14.15
C GLY A 94 2.21 -8.71 13.15
N LEU A 95 2.73 -9.23 12.05
CA LEU A 95 3.08 -8.44 10.86
C LEU A 95 1.83 -8.30 9.97
N LEU A 96 1.32 -7.08 9.84
CA LEU A 96 -0.01 -6.82 9.27
C LEU A 96 0.02 -5.96 8.00
N GLY A 97 0.97 -5.02 7.93
CA GLY A 97 1.05 -4.07 6.82
C GLY A 97 2.33 -4.19 6.00
N LEU A 98 2.22 -4.00 4.68
CA LEU A 98 3.33 -3.96 3.72
C LEU A 98 3.01 -2.95 2.62
N ALA A 99 3.95 -2.03 2.36
CA ALA A 99 3.93 -1.18 1.17
C ALA A 99 5.36 -0.92 0.67
N LYS A 100 5.55 -0.80 -0.65
CA LYS A 100 6.81 -0.27 -1.22
C LYS A 100 6.72 1.25 -1.37
N ASP A 101 7.86 1.92 -1.22
CA ASP A 101 7.95 3.36 -1.52
C ASP A 101 7.62 3.63 -3.01
N PRO A 102 6.95 4.74 -3.36
CA PRO A 102 6.72 5.10 -4.76
C PRO A 102 8.00 5.21 -5.61
N ASN A 103 9.15 5.48 -4.99
CA ASN A 103 10.47 5.53 -5.62
C ASN A 103 11.32 4.28 -5.31
N PHE A 104 10.68 3.13 -5.07
CA PHE A 104 11.32 1.88 -4.67
C PHE A 104 12.52 1.50 -5.55
N ASN A 105 12.44 1.67 -6.87
CA ASN A 105 13.53 1.34 -7.80
C ASN A 105 14.78 2.21 -7.63
N GLN A 106 14.70 3.30 -6.86
CA GLN A 106 15.82 4.19 -6.56
C GLN A 106 16.28 4.07 -5.11
N ASN A 107 15.34 3.98 -4.15
CA ASN A 107 15.65 4.02 -2.72
C ASN A 107 15.60 2.66 -2.03
N HIS A 108 14.97 1.67 -2.66
CA HIS A 108 14.77 0.32 -2.13
C HIS A 108 14.05 0.30 -0.78
N TRP A 109 13.15 1.26 -0.52
CA TRP A 109 12.44 1.33 0.75
C TRP A 109 11.13 0.55 0.73
N ILE A 110 10.94 -0.24 1.79
CA ILE A 110 9.63 -0.82 2.11
C ILE A 110 9.22 -0.38 3.51
N TYR A 111 7.92 -0.41 3.73
CA TYR A 111 7.28 -0.06 4.99
C TYR A 111 6.57 -1.29 5.52
N LEU A 112 6.74 -1.56 6.81
CA LEU A 112 6.12 -2.69 7.50
C LEU A 112 5.38 -2.16 8.72
N TYR A 113 4.12 -2.58 8.87
CA TYR A 113 3.32 -2.33 10.06
C TYR A 113 3.22 -3.61 10.88
N TYR A 114 3.71 -3.59 12.12
CA TYR A 114 3.80 -4.80 12.94
C TYR A 114 3.71 -4.53 14.44
N ALA A 115 3.37 -5.58 15.19
CA ALA A 115 3.42 -5.59 16.65
C ALA A 115 4.78 -6.13 17.13
N PRO A 116 5.72 -5.30 17.64
CA PRO A 116 6.99 -5.79 18.17
C PRO A 116 6.77 -6.72 19.37
N ASN A 117 7.53 -7.83 19.42
CA ASN A 117 7.52 -8.72 20.56
C ASN A 117 8.30 -8.12 21.75
N ASN A 118 7.95 -8.54 22.97
CA ASN A 118 8.65 -8.17 24.22
C ASN A 118 8.88 -6.66 24.42
N TYR A 119 7.94 -5.83 23.97
CA TYR A 119 8.04 -4.36 24.05
C TYR A 119 7.05 -3.79 25.06
N SER A 120 7.46 -2.76 25.81
CA SER A 120 6.60 -2.07 26.79
C SER A 120 6.82 -0.56 26.70
N PRO A 121 5.75 0.25 26.55
CA PRO A 121 4.33 -0.11 26.53
C PRO A 121 3.91 -0.86 25.26
N ASP A 122 2.76 -1.53 25.28
CA ASP A 122 2.22 -2.19 24.09
C ASP A 122 1.98 -1.17 22.96
N VAL A 123 2.63 -1.40 21.81
CA VAL A 123 2.47 -0.58 20.60
C VAL A 123 2.37 -1.46 19.36
N ASN A 124 1.69 -0.97 18.32
CA ASN A 124 1.97 -1.37 16.94
C ASN A 124 2.84 -0.29 16.29
N ARG A 125 3.73 -0.71 15.39
CA ARG A 125 4.77 0.12 14.82
C ARG A 125 4.70 0.13 13.30
N LEU A 126 4.77 1.32 12.72
CA LEU A 126 5.14 1.50 11.32
C LEU A 126 6.64 1.79 11.26
N SER A 127 7.39 0.93 10.59
CA SER A 127 8.81 1.14 10.33
C SER A 127 9.11 1.07 8.84
N ARG A 128 10.13 1.80 8.43
CA ARG A 128 10.70 1.76 7.10
C ARG A 128 12.03 0.99 7.14
N PHE A 129 12.24 0.13 6.16
CA PHE A 129 13.46 -0.66 5.98
C PHE A 129 14.01 -0.50 4.57
N ASN A 130 15.28 -0.80 4.39
CA ASN A 130 15.88 -1.06 3.08
C ASN A 130 15.62 -2.53 2.70
N PHE A 131 15.23 -2.76 1.45
CA PHE A 131 15.08 -4.07 0.81
C PHE A 131 16.03 -4.18 -0.37
N VAL A 132 17.21 -4.72 -0.12
CA VAL A 132 18.33 -4.76 -1.08
C VAL A 132 18.74 -6.21 -1.32
N GLU A 133 19.10 -6.53 -2.57
CA GLU A 133 19.51 -7.89 -2.96
C GLU A 133 18.47 -8.96 -2.58
N ASN A 134 17.18 -8.64 -2.78
CA ASN A 134 16.05 -9.49 -2.40
C ASN A 134 16.06 -9.89 -0.91
N ARG A 135 16.52 -8.99 -0.03
CA ARG A 135 16.57 -9.21 1.41
C ARG A 135 16.17 -7.97 2.19
N LEU A 136 15.45 -8.20 3.29
CA LEU A 136 15.16 -7.18 4.29
C LEU A 136 16.41 -6.92 5.14
N ASP A 137 16.91 -5.68 5.13
CA ASP A 137 17.97 -5.26 6.04
C ASP A 137 17.36 -4.78 7.37
N LEU A 138 17.32 -5.67 8.36
CA LEU A 138 16.79 -5.36 9.69
C LEU A 138 17.56 -4.23 10.41
N SER A 139 18.84 -4.04 10.09
CA SER A 139 19.66 -2.98 10.72
C SER A 139 19.32 -1.58 10.20
N SER A 140 18.59 -1.49 9.09
CA SER A 140 18.19 -0.24 8.45
C SER A 140 16.88 0.35 9.00
N GLU A 141 16.29 -0.27 10.02
CA GLU A 141 15.01 0.13 10.59
C GLU A 141 14.99 1.63 10.92
N LYS A 142 13.98 2.32 10.39
CA LYS A 142 13.56 3.63 10.86
C LYS A 142 12.12 3.55 11.34
N ILE A 143 11.95 3.72 12.65
CA ILE A 143 10.63 3.82 13.27
C ILE A 143 9.98 5.13 12.80
N MET A 144 8.83 5.01 12.13
CA MET A 144 8.09 6.15 11.58
C MET A 144 6.95 6.56 12.50
N LEU A 145 6.24 5.58 13.07
CA LEU A 145 5.12 5.80 13.97
C LEU A 145 5.01 4.65 14.97
N GLU A 146 4.73 4.97 16.23
CA GLU A 146 4.29 4.01 17.24
C GLU A 146 2.88 4.38 17.69
N ILE A 147 1.98 3.40 17.61
CA ILE A 147 0.58 3.52 17.98
C ILE A 147 0.39 2.74 19.28
N PRO A 148 0.08 3.40 20.41
CA PRO A 148 -0.31 2.69 21.63
C PRO A 148 -1.52 1.82 21.38
N VAL A 149 -1.47 0.58 21.85
CA VAL A 149 -2.54 -0.40 21.65
C VAL A 149 -2.90 -1.07 22.97
N PHE A 150 -4.14 -1.53 23.05
CA PHE A 150 -4.62 -2.34 24.17
C PHE A 150 -4.74 -3.80 23.72
N ARG A 151 -3.89 -4.68 24.25
CA ARG A 151 -3.86 -6.11 23.88
C ARG A 151 -5.00 -6.96 24.45
N GLY A 152 -6.03 -6.34 25.02
CA GLY A 152 -7.19 -7.09 25.55
C GLY A 152 -8.30 -7.35 24.52
N CYS A 153 -8.25 -6.72 23.35
CA CYS A 153 -9.11 -7.03 22.20
C CYS A 153 -8.57 -6.39 20.91
N CYS A 154 -8.55 -7.18 19.84
CA CYS A 154 -9.08 -6.97 18.48
C CYS A 154 -9.11 -5.57 17.80
N HIS A 155 -9.29 -5.63 16.47
CA HIS A 155 -9.31 -4.51 15.52
C HIS A 155 -7.95 -3.87 15.28
N SER A 156 -6.92 -4.70 15.08
CA SER A 156 -5.52 -4.26 14.92
C SER A 156 -5.28 -3.37 13.69
N GLY A 157 -6.13 -3.47 12.66
CA GLY A 157 -5.97 -2.71 11.41
C GLY A 157 -4.63 -3.00 10.75
N GLY A 158 -3.94 -1.97 10.27
CA GLY A 158 -2.52 -2.05 9.94
C GLY A 158 -2.14 -2.12 8.46
N SER A 159 -3.10 -2.26 7.55
CA SER A 159 -2.84 -2.08 6.11
C SER A 159 -2.34 -0.66 5.83
N ILE A 160 -1.35 -0.56 4.95
CA ILE A 160 -0.70 0.69 4.57
C ILE A 160 -0.57 0.74 3.05
N GLU A 161 -0.74 1.92 2.48
CA GLU A 161 -0.70 2.14 1.04
C GLU A 161 -0.32 3.59 0.77
N PHE A 162 0.36 3.86 -0.34
CA PHE A 162 0.62 5.21 -0.80
C PHE A 162 -0.47 5.67 -1.77
N ASP A 163 -0.91 6.92 -1.66
CA ASP A 163 -1.85 7.46 -2.63
C ASP A 163 -1.20 7.65 -4.02
N ALA A 164 -2.01 8.01 -5.02
CA ALA A 164 -1.52 8.25 -6.38
C ALA A 164 -0.55 9.44 -6.50
N ASN A 165 -0.47 10.30 -5.49
CA ASN A 165 0.49 11.41 -5.40
C ASN A 165 1.76 11.01 -4.63
N GLY A 166 1.81 9.79 -4.08
CA GLY A 166 2.91 9.26 -3.29
C GLY A 166 2.99 9.81 -1.87
N LEU A 167 1.88 10.35 -1.32
CA LEU A 167 1.78 10.87 0.06
C LEU A 167 0.67 10.20 0.85
#